data_AF-A0A1X1NEZ5-F1
#
_entry.id   AF-A0A1X1NEZ5-F1
#
_cell.length_a   1.000
_cell.length_b   1.000
_cell.length_c   1.000
_cell.angle_alpha   90.00
_cell.angle_beta   90.00
_cell.angle_gamma   90.00
#
_symmetry.space_group_name_H-M   'P 1'
#
loop_
_entity.id
_entity.type
_entity.pdbx_description
1 polymer ?
#
loop_
_entity_poly.entity_id
_entity_poly.type
_entity_poly.pdbx_seq_one_letter_code
_entity_poly.pdbx_strand_id
1 'polypeptide(L)'
;MRGRCRSPPRARHHRRRPVVSHPLPPPRRHRPQLQHRRRNPPEPQEGPQACSPLTRANSGWTSTPRASASSTSSPSPPTSGATRTASPTTSRRTPAATCRSSSPASTTSSAASPHNPSRRQLQMAITPAKMDDDGEALAALTLDEAIERSHRIIDQAIAMTEADCKEVTAVCALFSGGNDSTTMLHLVRDRITHAVHVNTTIGIEQTREFVRTTAADMDLPLIEAYPPHSYDELVRGEVIASKGKHEGEPVWKGFPGPAGHQMMYTRLKERALRTVRNQFVSNPFRQRVIFLAGMRVFESSRRWRNANEIDREGSIVWASPIVHWTNDHMCEYRALHQVPRNEVSDLIHMSGECLCGAFAKPGELDEIAFWFPETAQRIRDLEEQVKARGIAACKWGERPPKQRASTTGRLCTTCEWAEEGTDPGLSIEEWAANPSITRKAA
;
A
#
# COMPACT_ATOMS: atom_id res chain seq x y z
N MET A 1 -22.17 -11.48 -75.00
CA MET A 1 -20.93 -12.29 -74.93
C MET A 1 -20.46 -12.39 -73.48
N ARG A 2 -20.18 -13.62 -73.01
CA ARG A 2 -19.48 -14.03 -71.78
C ARG A 2 -20.15 -13.74 -70.42
N GLY A 3 -21.08 -14.64 -70.03
CA GLY A 3 -21.38 -14.93 -68.64
C GLY A 3 -20.39 -15.96 -68.08
N ARG A 4 -19.80 -15.69 -66.91
CA ARG A 4 -18.93 -16.64 -66.18
C ARG A 4 -19.77 -17.40 -65.15
N CYS A 5 -19.96 -18.69 -65.37
CA CYS A 5 -20.50 -19.64 -64.39
C CYS A 5 -19.52 -19.80 -63.22
N ARG A 6 -20.02 -19.66 -61.98
CA ARG A 6 -19.28 -20.02 -60.75
C ARG A 6 -19.48 -21.52 -60.48
N SER A 7 -18.38 -22.25 -60.35
CA SER A 7 -18.37 -23.66 -59.95
C SER A 7 -18.75 -23.82 -58.46
N PRO A 8 -19.40 -24.94 -58.07
CA PRO A 8 -19.74 -25.20 -56.68
C PRO A 8 -18.52 -25.66 -55.87
N PRO A 9 -18.53 -25.49 -54.53
CA PRO A 9 -17.41 -25.85 -53.67
C PRO A 9 -17.26 -27.38 -53.53
N ARG A 10 -16.01 -27.84 -53.61
CA ARG A 10 -15.63 -29.24 -53.41
C ARG A 10 -15.88 -29.69 -51.96
N ALA A 11 -16.60 -30.78 -51.80
CA ALA A 11 -16.79 -31.48 -50.53
C ALA A 11 -15.45 -31.98 -49.97
N ARG A 12 -15.12 -31.61 -48.73
CA ARG A 12 -13.97 -32.16 -47.99
C ARG A 12 -14.36 -33.51 -47.41
N HIS A 13 -13.75 -34.58 -47.90
CA HIS A 13 -13.82 -35.90 -47.26
C HIS A 13 -13.06 -35.88 -45.94
N HIS A 14 -13.78 -35.92 -44.82
CA HIS A 14 -13.21 -36.22 -43.51
C HIS A 14 -12.80 -37.70 -43.46
N ARG A 15 -11.49 -37.97 -43.57
CA ARG A 15 -10.93 -39.27 -43.19
C ARG A 15 -11.11 -39.46 -41.68
N ARG A 16 -11.95 -40.42 -41.28
CA ARG A 16 -12.06 -40.88 -39.89
C ARG A 16 -10.72 -41.48 -39.47
N ARG A 17 -10.11 -40.93 -38.42
CA ARG A 17 -8.97 -41.56 -37.73
C ARG A 17 -9.46 -42.81 -36.99
N PRO A 18 -8.69 -43.91 -36.94
CA PRO A 18 -9.02 -45.07 -36.14
C PRO A 18 -9.01 -44.70 -34.65
N VAL A 19 -10.04 -45.15 -33.95
CA VAL A 19 -10.18 -45.02 -32.49
C VAL A 19 -9.14 -45.94 -31.86
N VAL A 20 -8.15 -45.35 -31.19
CA VAL A 20 -7.22 -46.07 -30.33
C VAL A 20 -7.93 -46.29 -28.99
N SER A 21 -8.23 -47.55 -28.68
CA SER A 21 -8.80 -47.97 -27.41
C SER A 21 -7.76 -47.78 -26.31
N HIS A 22 -7.95 -46.78 -25.45
CA HIS A 22 -7.17 -46.67 -24.22
C HIS A 22 -7.67 -47.70 -23.20
N PRO A 23 -6.77 -48.42 -22.50
CA PRO A 23 -7.17 -49.29 -21.40
C PRO A 23 -7.78 -48.48 -20.26
N LEU A 24 -8.87 -49.00 -19.70
CA LEU A 24 -9.55 -48.42 -18.54
C LEU A 24 -8.57 -48.30 -17.35
N PRO A 25 -8.63 -47.20 -16.58
CA PRO A 25 -7.84 -47.07 -15.38
C PRO A 25 -8.26 -48.14 -14.34
N PRO A 26 -7.32 -48.67 -13.55
CA PRO A 26 -7.64 -49.66 -12.53
C PRO A 26 -8.60 -49.08 -11.47
N PRO A 27 -9.44 -49.93 -10.85
CA PRO A 27 -10.38 -49.49 -9.82
C PRO A 27 -9.63 -48.85 -8.66
N ARG A 28 -10.12 -47.67 -8.22
CA ARG A 28 -9.62 -46.97 -7.04
C ARG A 28 -9.71 -47.90 -5.83
N ARG A 29 -8.57 -48.26 -5.26
CA ARG A 29 -8.52 -48.93 -3.94
C ARG A 29 -9.16 -48.00 -2.90
N HIS A 30 -10.20 -48.49 -2.23
CA HIS A 30 -10.79 -47.83 -1.08
C HIS A 30 -9.70 -47.60 -0.01
N ARG A 31 -9.46 -46.34 0.30
CA ARG A 31 -8.67 -45.93 1.48
C ARG A 31 -9.45 -46.35 2.72
N PRO A 32 -8.84 -47.03 3.71
CA PRO A 32 -9.50 -47.30 4.98
C PRO A 32 -9.82 -45.97 5.67
N GLN A 33 -11.07 -45.82 6.11
CA GLN A 33 -11.50 -44.70 6.95
C GLN A 33 -10.70 -44.74 8.26
N LEU A 34 -9.86 -43.72 8.46
CA LEU A 34 -9.31 -43.40 9.76
C LEU A 34 -10.46 -42.96 10.66
N GLN A 35 -10.87 -43.85 11.56
CA GLN A 35 -11.78 -43.52 12.66
C GLN A 35 -11.07 -42.54 13.59
N HIS A 36 -11.43 -41.26 13.50
CA HIS A 36 -11.11 -40.29 14.53
C HIS A 36 -11.90 -40.66 15.80
N ARG A 37 -11.21 -41.27 16.78
CA ARG A 37 -11.69 -41.33 18.17
C ARG A 37 -11.87 -39.89 18.66
N ARG A 38 -13.11 -39.41 18.71
CA ARG A 38 -13.49 -38.24 19.50
C ARG A 38 -13.25 -38.59 20.98
N ARG A 39 -12.30 -37.89 21.62
CA ARG A 39 -12.25 -37.83 23.08
C ARG A 39 -13.35 -36.87 23.52
N ASN A 40 -14.31 -37.38 24.29
CA ASN A 40 -15.30 -36.54 24.98
C ASN A 40 -14.58 -35.70 26.04
N PRO A 41 -14.94 -34.41 26.21
CA PRO A 41 -14.53 -33.64 27.38
C PRO A 41 -15.25 -34.17 28.63
N PRO A 42 -14.64 -34.05 29.83
CA PRO A 42 -15.28 -34.47 31.07
C PRO A 42 -16.42 -33.52 31.45
N GLU A 43 -17.53 -34.10 31.89
CA GLU A 43 -18.67 -33.43 32.55
C GLU A 43 -18.21 -32.67 33.81
N PRO A 44 -18.73 -31.46 34.05
CA PRO A 44 -18.64 -30.83 35.36
C PRO A 44 -19.67 -31.44 36.31
N GLN A 45 -19.22 -31.81 37.51
CA GLN A 45 -20.07 -32.29 38.60
C GLN A 45 -20.97 -31.15 39.13
N GLU A 46 -22.28 -31.42 39.18
CA GLU A 46 -23.27 -30.59 39.86
C GLU A 46 -23.28 -30.85 41.38
N GLY A 47 -23.45 -29.76 42.15
CA GLY A 47 -23.78 -29.74 43.58
C GLY A 47 -24.87 -28.68 43.84
N PRO A 48 -25.62 -28.75 44.95
CA PRO A 48 -27.08 -28.81 44.89
C PRO A 48 -27.84 -27.49 45.00
N GLN A 49 -29.07 -27.58 44.51
CA GLN A 49 -30.15 -26.61 44.41
C GLN A 49 -30.64 -26.02 45.74
N ALA A 50 -31.12 -24.77 45.67
CA ALA A 50 -32.18 -24.24 46.54
C ALA A 50 -33.28 -23.58 45.69
N CYS A 51 -34.52 -23.94 46.03
CA CYS A 51 -35.81 -23.64 45.40
C CYS A 51 -36.24 -22.15 45.46
N SER A 52 -36.67 -21.54 44.34
CA SER A 52 -38.07 -21.19 43.96
C SER A 52 -38.51 -19.74 44.31
N PRO A 53 -39.66 -19.22 43.81
CA PRO A 53 -39.95 -18.86 42.41
C PRO A 53 -40.64 -17.47 42.25
N LEU A 54 -40.99 -17.11 40.99
CA LEU A 54 -42.20 -16.37 40.50
C LEU A 54 -42.00 -15.12 39.60
N THR A 55 -42.59 -15.27 38.40
CA THR A 55 -43.44 -14.34 37.59
C THR A 55 -42.88 -13.20 36.71
N ARG A 56 -43.12 -13.42 35.39
CA ARG A 56 -43.88 -12.62 34.39
C ARG A 56 -43.49 -11.15 34.04
N ALA A 57 -43.23 -11.01 32.73
CA ALA A 57 -43.92 -10.16 31.73
C ALA A 57 -43.51 -8.69 31.48
N ASN A 58 -43.24 -8.44 30.18
CA ASN A 58 -43.58 -7.30 29.32
C ASN A 58 -43.61 -5.86 29.88
N SER A 59 -42.80 -4.98 29.26
CA SER A 59 -43.18 -3.78 28.48
C SER A 59 -41.98 -2.82 28.42
N GLY A 60 -41.61 -2.32 27.25
CA GLY A 60 -42.01 -0.97 26.83
C GLY A 60 -40.92 0.06 27.16
N TRP A 61 -39.90 0.17 26.31
CA TRP A 61 -38.88 1.23 26.42
C TRP A 61 -39.31 2.44 25.59
N THR A 62 -39.81 3.47 26.27
CA THR A 62 -39.77 4.86 25.81
C THR A 62 -38.89 5.63 26.77
N SER A 63 -37.78 6.16 26.27
CA SER A 63 -36.89 7.02 27.06
C SER A 63 -36.50 8.24 26.23
N THR A 64 -37.18 9.35 26.50
CA THR A 64 -36.70 10.71 26.29
C THR A 64 -35.70 11.04 27.42
N PRO A 65 -34.55 11.66 27.15
CA PRO A 65 -33.73 12.21 28.24
C PRO A 65 -34.10 13.67 28.50
N ARG A 66 -34.47 13.92 29.76
CA ARG A 66 -34.63 15.25 30.37
C ARG A 66 -33.25 15.71 30.86
N ALA A 67 -32.93 16.96 30.55
CA ALA A 67 -31.76 17.67 31.03
C ALA A 67 -31.74 17.81 32.57
N SER A 68 -30.58 17.62 33.16
CA SER A 68 -30.27 18.06 34.53
C SER A 68 -28.81 18.49 34.61
N ALA A 69 -28.63 19.78 34.88
CA ALA A 69 -27.37 20.43 35.20
C ALA A 69 -27.06 20.31 36.71
N SER A 70 -25.78 20.12 37.04
CA SER A 70 -25.14 20.40 38.35
C SER A 70 -23.67 19.99 38.22
N SER A 71 -22.74 20.93 38.05
CA SER A 71 -22.04 21.73 39.08
C SER A 71 -20.79 21.05 39.65
N THR A 72 -19.63 21.63 39.28
CA THR A 72 -18.45 21.94 40.12
C THR A 72 -17.81 20.85 40.99
N SER A 73 -16.56 20.51 40.66
CA SER A 73 -15.43 20.66 41.60
C SER A 73 -14.10 20.27 40.93
N SER A 74 -13.23 21.26 40.74
CA SER A 74 -11.81 21.11 40.40
C SER A 74 -10.98 20.81 41.65
N PRO A 75 -9.89 20.03 41.54
CA PRO A 75 -8.78 20.12 42.49
C PRO A 75 -7.53 20.74 41.84
N SER A 76 -6.97 21.73 42.54
CA SER A 76 -5.69 22.39 42.27
C SER A 76 -4.48 21.45 42.52
N PRO A 77 -3.31 21.73 41.93
CA PRO A 77 -2.12 20.90 42.05
C PRO A 77 -1.28 21.25 43.30
N PRO A 78 -0.44 20.33 43.81
CA PRO A 78 0.51 20.66 44.86
C PRO A 78 1.80 21.26 44.29
N THR A 79 2.22 22.36 44.92
CA THR A 79 3.50 23.05 44.78
C THR A 79 4.64 22.42 45.60
N SER A 80 5.85 22.64 45.08
CA SER A 80 7.15 22.82 45.77
C SER A 80 8.05 21.60 46.02
N GLY A 81 9.32 21.76 45.61
CA GLY A 81 10.43 20.85 45.87
C GLY A 81 11.71 21.30 45.16
N ALA A 82 12.27 22.43 45.59
CA ALA A 82 13.55 22.95 45.11
C ALA A 82 14.73 22.18 45.75
N THR A 83 15.69 21.76 44.94
CA THR A 83 17.06 21.46 45.42
C THR A 83 18.09 21.86 44.39
N ARG A 84 18.93 22.84 44.78
CA ARG A 84 20.19 23.23 44.13
C ARG A 84 21.19 22.08 44.24
N THR A 85 22.01 21.84 43.21
CA THR A 85 23.46 21.61 43.38
C THR A 85 24.23 21.66 42.06
N ALA A 86 25.26 22.52 42.06
CA ALA A 86 26.60 22.38 41.47
C ALA A 86 26.80 22.15 39.95
N SER A 87 27.33 23.20 39.31
CA SER A 87 28.20 23.14 38.13
C SER A 87 29.52 22.41 38.42
N PRO A 88 30.23 21.94 37.38
CA PRO A 88 31.61 22.39 37.26
C PRO A 88 31.99 22.85 35.85
N THR A 89 32.72 23.95 35.90
CA THR A 89 33.58 24.60 34.91
C THR A 89 34.58 23.64 34.30
N THR A 90 34.69 23.58 32.97
CA THR A 90 35.95 23.26 32.29
C THR A 90 36.12 24.07 31.00
N SER A 91 37.04 25.01 31.10
CA SER A 91 37.73 25.69 30.01
C SER A 91 38.50 24.69 29.13
N ARG A 92 38.44 24.85 27.80
CA ARG A 92 39.64 24.67 26.95
C ARG A 92 39.51 25.24 25.54
N ARG A 93 40.34 26.27 25.31
CA ARG A 93 41.27 26.49 24.18
C ARG A 93 40.76 26.29 22.74
N THR A 94 40.59 27.42 22.07
CA THR A 94 40.95 27.65 20.66
C THR A 94 42.45 27.43 20.42
N PRO A 95 42.81 27.04 19.18
CA PRO A 95 43.81 27.83 18.49
C PRO A 95 43.42 28.13 17.03
N ALA A 96 43.73 29.37 16.65
CA ALA A 96 43.77 29.86 15.28
C ALA A 96 44.91 29.18 14.49
N ALA A 97 44.68 28.91 13.21
CA ALA A 97 45.72 28.56 12.25
C ALA A 97 45.44 29.23 10.89
N THR A 98 46.01 30.43 10.75
CA THR A 98 46.69 30.99 9.57
C THR A 98 46.44 30.35 8.20
N CYS A 99 45.80 31.13 7.33
CA CYS A 99 45.93 31.02 5.87
C CYS A 99 47.38 31.24 5.44
N ARG A 100 47.91 30.34 4.60
CA ARG A 100 49.13 30.57 3.81
C ARG A 100 48.80 30.43 2.33
N SER A 101 49.03 31.54 1.64
CA SER A 101 49.16 31.72 0.20
C SER A 101 50.40 31.03 -0.34
N SER A 102 50.26 30.30 -1.45
CA SER A 102 51.35 30.14 -2.42
C SER A 102 50.81 29.65 -3.76
N SER A 103 50.84 30.55 -4.75
CA SER A 103 50.90 30.20 -6.17
C SER A 103 52.26 29.54 -6.50
N PRO A 104 52.36 28.81 -7.61
CA PRO A 104 52.97 29.46 -8.78
C PRO A 104 52.31 29.13 -10.13
N ALA A 105 52.49 30.07 -11.06
CA ALA A 105 52.33 29.94 -12.52
C ALA A 105 53.25 28.82 -13.07
N SER A 106 53.09 28.25 -14.27
CA SER A 106 52.86 28.87 -15.58
C SER A 106 52.66 27.79 -16.67
N THR A 107 52.03 28.19 -17.80
CA THR A 107 52.22 27.71 -19.20
C THR A 107 51.82 26.26 -19.54
N THR A 108 51.03 25.95 -20.59
CA THR A 108 51.14 26.38 -21.99
C THR A 108 49.82 26.26 -22.78
N SER A 109 49.59 27.24 -23.66
CA SER A 109 49.01 27.20 -25.03
C SER A 109 48.31 25.92 -25.54
N SER A 110 47.04 26.04 -25.93
CA SER A 110 46.52 25.40 -27.16
C SER A 110 45.31 26.16 -27.72
N ALA A 111 45.25 26.22 -29.04
CA ALA A 111 44.46 27.11 -29.88
C ALA A 111 42.94 26.85 -29.84
N ALA A 112 42.16 27.93 -29.78
CA ALA A 112 40.70 27.90 -29.90
C ALA A 112 40.26 28.10 -31.35
N SER A 113 39.57 27.10 -31.90
CA SER A 113 38.74 27.21 -33.11
C SER A 113 37.43 27.97 -32.81
N PRO A 114 36.85 28.70 -33.79
CA PRO A 114 35.59 29.41 -33.61
C PRO A 114 34.41 28.42 -33.71
N HIS A 115 33.92 27.92 -32.57
CA HIS A 115 32.66 27.18 -32.53
C HIS A 115 31.47 28.14 -32.44
N ASN A 116 30.84 28.30 -33.60
CA ASN A 116 29.47 28.73 -33.84
C ASN A 116 28.50 28.26 -32.72
N PRO A 117 27.83 29.15 -31.96
CA PRO A 117 26.81 28.74 -31.02
C PRO A 117 25.59 28.26 -31.81
N SER A 118 25.52 26.96 -32.05
CA SER A 118 24.32 26.35 -32.59
C SER A 118 23.19 26.61 -31.58
N ARG A 119 22.21 27.31 -32.13
CA ARG A 119 20.89 27.60 -31.58
C ARG A 119 20.21 26.27 -31.25
N ARG A 120 20.61 25.62 -30.15
CA ARG A 120 19.86 24.56 -29.50
C ARG A 120 18.65 25.21 -28.85
N GLN A 121 17.66 25.54 -29.68
CA GLN A 121 16.29 25.69 -29.24
C GLN A 121 15.98 24.44 -28.43
N LEU A 122 15.80 24.63 -27.13
CA LEU A 122 15.03 23.74 -26.27
C LEU A 122 13.61 23.70 -26.87
N GLN A 123 13.42 22.90 -27.91
CA GLN A 123 12.12 22.30 -28.16
C GLN A 123 11.90 21.36 -26.98
N MET A 124 11.21 21.85 -25.95
CA MET A 124 10.49 20.97 -25.05
C MET A 124 9.58 20.15 -25.95
N ALA A 125 9.98 18.92 -26.24
CA ALA A 125 9.15 17.99 -26.96
C ALA A 125 7.83 17.92 -26.19
N ILE A 126 6.76 18.47 -26.78
CA ILE A 126 5.41 18.35 -26.26
C ILE A 126 5.19 16.85 -26.16
N THR A 127 5.26 16.33 -24.94
CA THR A 127 5.02 14.92 -24.68
C THR A 127 3.57 14.70 -25.11
N PRO A 128 3.27 13.75 -26.00
CA PRO A 128 1.90 13.55 -26.47
C PRO A 128 1.00 13.38 -25.24
N ALA A 129 -0.07 14.18 -25.19
CA ALA A 129 -1.05 14.08 -24.12
C ALA A 129 -1.51 12.61 -24.05
N LYS A 130 -1.41 11.98 -22.86
CA LYS A 130 -2.04 10.67 -22.69
C LYS A 130 -3.52 10.87 -22.94
N MET A 131 -4.05 10.00 -23.79
CA MET A 131 -5.46 9.90 -23.98
C MET A 131 -6.03 9.07 -22.84
N ASP A 132 -7.21 9.45 -22.37
CA ASP A 132 -7.96 8.60 -21.46
C ASP A 132 -8.52 7.34 -22.17
N ASP A 133 -9.27 6.52 -21.42
CA ASP A 133 -9.83 5.28 -21.94
C ASP A 133 -10.88 5.52 -23.06
N ASP A 134 -11.40 6.76 -23.17
CA ASP A 134 -12.32 7.21 -24.22
C ASP A 134 -11.60 7.86 -25.42
N GLY A 135 -10.28 8.01 -25.36
CA GLY A 135 -9.48 8.59 -26.44
C GLY A 135 -9.44 10.13 -26.42
N GLU A 136 -9.89 10.78 -25.35
CA GLU A 136 -9.77 12.22 -25.18
C GLU A 136 -8.41 12.57 -24.57
N ALA A 137 -7.77 13.62 -25.08
CA ALA A 137 -6.56 14.14 -24.45
C ALA A 137 -6.91 14.54 -23.01
N LEU A 138 -6.07 14.15 -22.04
CA LEU A 138 -6.12 14.64 -20.67
C LEU A 138 -5.97 16.17 -20.65
N ALA A 139 -7.08 16.86 -20.87
CA ALA A 139 -7.18 18.31 -20.78
C ALA A 139 -6.91 18.72 -19.32
N ALA A 140 -6.50 19.97 -19.12
CA ALA A 140 -6.44 20.56 -17.79
C ALA A 140 -7.89 20.71 -17.28
N LEU A 141 -8.38 19.70 -16.57
CA LEU A 141 -9.66 19.74 -15.88
C LEU A 141 -9.60 20.78 -14.76
N THR A 142 -10.71 21.43 -14.49
CA THR A 142 -10.95 22.11 -13.21
C THR A 142 -11.13 21.09 -12.09
N LEU A 143 -11.07 21.53 -10.83
CA LEU A 143 -11.31 20.64 -9.69
C LEU A 143 -12.72 20.01 -9.75
N ASP A 144 -13.76 20.77 -10.10
CA ASP A 144 -15.13 20.27 -10.19
C ASP A 144 -15.27 19.19 -11.28
N GLU A 145 -14.67 19.39 -12.45
CA GLU A 145 -14.65 18.39 -13.52
C GLU A 145 -13.86 17.13 -13.10
N ALA A 146 -12.77 17.30 -12.35
CA ALA A 146 -12.00 16.17 -11.82
C ALA A 146 -12.80 15.37 -10.77
N ILE A 147 -13.59 16.05 -9.93
CA ILE A 147 -14.53 15.42 -8.98
C ILE A 147 -15.63 14.67 -9.73
N GLU A 148 -16.29 15.32 -10.69
CA GLU A 148 -17.36 14.70 -11.48
C GLU A 148 -16.85 13.43 -12.18
N ARG A 149 -15.66 13.51 -12.79
CA ARG A 149 -15.01 12.37 -13.43
C ARG A 149 -14.72 11.24 -12.46
N SER A 150 -14.27 11.54 -11.23
CA SER A 150 -14.07 10.51 -10.19
C SER A 150 -15.36 9.75 -9.88
N HIS A 151 -16.50 10.44 -9.77
CA HIS A 151 -17.79 9.79 -9.55
C HIS A 151 -18.23 8.97 -10.77
N ARG A 152 -18.03 9.49 -11.98
CA ARG A 152 -18.33 8.80 -13.25
C ARG A 152 -17.58 7.48 -13.38
N ILE A 153 -16.29 7.43 -13.03
CA ILE A 153 -15.48 6.19 -13.04
C ILE A 153 -16.12 5.13 -12.13
N ILE A 154 -16.63 5.53 -10.95
CA ILE A 154 -17.31 4.61 -10.03
C ILE A 154 -18.64 4.13 -10.62
N ASP A 155 -19.45 5.03 -11.19
CA ASP A 155 -20.73 4.69 -11.84
C ASP A 155 -20.55 3.77 -13.05
N GLN A 156 -19.43 3.91 -13.77
CA GLN A 156 -19.09 3.03 -14.88
C GLN A 156 -18.66 1.64 -14.38
N ALA A 157 -17.87 1.54 -13.30
CA ALA A 157 -17.45 0.25 -12.71
C ALA A 157 -18.66 -0.56 -12.19
N ILE A 158 -19.48 0.10 -11.38
CA ILE A 158 -20.95 0.16 -11.49
C ILE A 158 -21.66 -0.64 -12.59
N ALA A 159 -22.09 0.12 -13.59
CA ALA A 159 -22.87 -0.31 -14.74
C ALA A 159 -22.21 -1.45 -15.53
N MET A 160 -20.88 -1.45 -15.68
CA MET A 160 -20.15 -2.55 -16.35
C MET A 160 -20.34 -3.89 -15.62
N THR A 161 -20.48 -3.86 -14.29
CA THR A 161 -20.72 -5.07 -13.50
C THR A 161 -22.14 -5.57 -13.66
N GLU A 162 -23.11 -4.66 -13.66
CA GLU A 162 -24.52 -4.98 -13.83
C GLU A 162 -24.84 -5.45 -15.25
N ALA A 163 -24.23 -4.84 -16.27
CA ALA A 163 -24.35 -5.24 -17.68
C ALA A 163 -23.92 -6.70 -17.93
N ASP A 164 -22.96 -7.19 -17.15
CA ASP A 164 -22.53 -8.60 -17.17
C ASP A 164 -23.46 -9.55 -16.39
N CYS A 165 -24.62 -9.05 -15.95
CA CYS A 165 -25.55 -9.73 -15.07
C CYS A 165 -24.88 -10.21 -13.77
N LYS A 166 -23.98 -9.39 -13.22
CA LYS A 166 -23.33 -9.64 -11.93
C LYS A 166 -23.84 -8.66 -10.87
N GLU A 167 -23.90 -9.14 -9.64
CA GLU A 167 -24.27 -8.38 -8.46
C GLU A 167 -23.03 -7.71 -7.86
N VAL A 168 -23.10 -6.39 -7.62
CA VAL A 168 -22.10 -5.68 -6.79
C VAL A 168 -22.47 -5.88 -5.33
N THR A 169 -21.66 -6.65 -4.62
CA THR A 169 -21.89 -6.99 -3.20
C THR A 169 -21.30 -5.97 -2.22
N ALA A 170 -20.27 -5.25 -2.65
CA ALA A 170 -19.63 -4.20 -1.86
C ALA A 170 -18.79 -3.28 -2.77
N VAL A 171 -18.68 -2.01 -2.34
CA VAL A 171 -17.76 -1.01 -2.90
C VAL A 171 -16.84 -0.59 -1.77
N CYS A 172 -15.57 -0.94 -1.87
CA CYS A 172 -14.61 -0.82 -0.78
C CYS A 172 -13.49 0.17 -1.15
N ALA A 173 -13.28 1.22 -0.37
CA ALA A 173 -12.14 2.12 -0.54
C ALA A 173 -10.88 1.55 0.11
N LEU A 174 -9.81 1.41 -0.66
CA LEU A 174 -8.51 1.00 -0.14
C LEU A 174 -7.81 2.19 0.52
N PHE A 175 -7.63 2.12 1.83
CA PHE A 175 -7.17 3.22 2.67
C PHE A 175 -5.86 2.84 3.37
N SER A 176 -4.73 3.37 2.88
CA SER A 176 -3.40 3.10 3.42
C SER A 176 -2.91 4.14 4.43
N GLY A 177 -3.66 5.22 4.65
CA GLY A 177 -3.24 6.38 5.43
C GLY A 177 -2.30 7.32 4.68
N GLY A 178 -2.04 7.09 3.37
CA GLY A 178 -1.27 8.01 2.53
C GLY A 178 -2.12 9.19 2.03
N ASN A 179 -1.47 10.27 1.59
CA ASN A 179 -2.14 11.49 1.08
C ASN A 179 -3.19 11.20 0.00
N ASP A 180 -2.83 10.38 -1.00
CA ASP A 180 -3.71 10.02 -2.11
C ASP A 180 -4.90 9.18 -1.63
N SER A 181 -4.65 8.14 -0.84
CA SER A 181 -5.71 7.27 -0.32
C SER A 181 -6.66 8.00 0.62
N THR A 182 -6.18 8.96 1.40
CA THR A 182 -7.00 9.75 2.34
C THR A 182 -7.90 10.73 1.58
N THR A 183 -7.36 11.38 0.56
CA THR A 183 -8.11 12.31 -0.29
C THR A 183 -9.18 11.55 -1.09
N MET A 184 -8.82 10.40 -1.67
CA MET A 184 -9.79 9.53 -2.34
C MET A 184 -10.87 9.06 -1.37
N LEU A 185 -10.51 8.58 -0.16
CA LEU A 185 -11.48 8.12 0.83
C LEU A 185 -12.47 9.24 1.17
N HIS A 186 -11.97 10.44 1.47
CA HIS A 186 -12.80 11.59 1.78
C HIS A 186 -13.76 11.90 0.62
N LEU A 187 -13.26 11.91 -0.63
CA LEU A 187 -14.06 12.18 -1.82
C LEU A 187 -15.20 11.19 -2.03
N VAL A 188 -14.96 9.90 -1.78
CA VAL A 188 -15.90 8.82 -2.13
C VAL A 188 -16.63 8.22 -0.94
N ARG A 189 -16.50 8.80 0.26
CA ARG A 189 -17.03 8.24 1.52
C ARG A 189 -18.54 7.91 1.48
N ASP A 190 -19.33 8.71 0.78
CA ASP A 190 -20.79 8.52 0.66
C ASP A 190 -21.16 7.44 -0.38
N ARG A 191 -20.16 6.84 -1.04
CA ARG A 191 -20.32 5.90 -2.16
C ARG A 191 -19.76 4.52 -1.84
N ILE A 192 -19.18 4.34 -0.65
CA ILE A 192 -18.55 3.08 -0.23
C ILE A 192 -19.38 2.38 0.83
N THR A 193 -19.25 1.07 0.88
CA THR A 193 -19.78 0.26 1.98
C THR A 193 -18.76 0.11 3.10
N HIS A 194 -17.46 0.06 2.77
CA HIS A 194 -16.38 -0.14 3.74
C HIS A 194 -15.10 0.62 3.34
N ALA A 195 -14.39 1.12 4.33
CA ALA A 195 -12.96 1.40 4.21
C ALA A 195 -12.16 0.11 4.47
N VAL A 196 -11.10 -0.12 3.71
CA VAL A 196 -10.25 -1.30 3.84
C VAL A 196 -8.81 -0.88 4.01
N HIS A 197 -8.25 -1.17 5.19
CA HIS A 197 -6.83 -1.02 5.47
C HIS A 197 -6.15 -2.37 5.40
N VAL A 198 -5.08 -2.47 4.61
CA VAL A 198 -4.25 -3.68 4.59
C VAL A 198 -3.05 -3.44 5.49
N ASN A 199 -3.03 -4.10 6.65
CA ASN A 199 -1.92 -4.03 7.58
C ASN A 199 -0.83 -5.04 7.16
N THR A 200 0.23 -4.57 6.51
CA THR A 200 1.36 -5.42 6.07
C THR A 200 2.25 -5.91 7.20
N THR A 201 1.88 -5.66 8.47
CA THR A 201 2.59 -6.02 9.71
C THR A 201 3.94 -5.35 9.94
N ILE A 202 4.49 -4.60 8.98
CA ILE A 202 5.78 -3.88 9.11
C ILE A 202 5.63 -2.35 9.11
N GLY A 203 4.43 -1.83 8.86
CA GLY A 203 4.15 -0.39 8.92
C GLY A 203 4.28 0.25 10.29
N ILE A 204 4.38 1.58 10.27
CA ILE A 204 4.40 2.48 11.43
C ILE A 204 3.04 2.47 12.11
N GLU A 205 3.00 2.30 13.43
CA GLU A 205 1.73 2.19 14.18
C GLU A 205 0.91 3.48 14.12
N GLN A 206 1.57 4.64 14.11
CA GLN A 206 0.94 5.95 14.00
C GLN A 206 0.11 6.08 12.70
N THR A 207 0.55 5.49 11.58
CA THR A 207 -0.27 5.41 10.36
C THR A 207 -1.53 4.58 10.58
N ARG A 208 -1.45 3.48 11.32
CA ARG A 208 -2.61 2.61 11.60
C ARG A 208 -3.59 3.32 12.51
N GLU A 209 -3.09 4.04 13.51
CA GLU A 209 -3.93 4.84 14.40
C GLU A 209 -4.64 5.96 13.65
N PHE A 210 -3.92 6.67 12.77
CA PHE A 210 -4.51 7.64 11.87
C PHE A 210 -5.64 7.02 11.04
N VAL A 211 -5.42 5.84 10.47
CA VAL A 211 -6.43 5.12 9.68
C VAL A 211 -7.67 4.78 10.51
N ARG A 212 -7.49 4.22 11.71
CA ARG A 212 -8.60 3.86 12.61
C ARG A 212 -9.40 5.08 13.03
N THR A 213 -8.71 6.14 13.48
CA THR A 213 -9.33 7.40 13.90
C THR A 213 -10.06 8.07 12.74
N THR A 214 -9.42 8.19 11.57
CA THR A 214 -10.05 8.82 10.39
C THR A 214 -11.30 8.07 9.94
N ALA A 215 -11.26 6.73 9.93
CA ALA A 215 -12.44 5.94 9.56
C ALA A 215 -13.58 6.11 10.58
N ALA A 216 -13.25 6.13 11.88
CA ALA A 216 -14.23 6.36 12.95
C ALA A 216 -14.84 7.77 12.88
N ASP A 217 -14.02 8.80 12.67
CA ASP A 217 -14.47 10.20 12.55
C ASP A 217 -15.39 10.42 11.34
N MET A 218 -15.20 9.64 10.28
CA MET A 218 -16.05 9.65 9.08
C MET A 218 -17.26 8.71 9.17
N ASP A 219 -17.47 8.02 10.30
CA ASP A 219 -18.50 6.99 10.51
C ASP A 219 -18.46 5.87 9.44
N LEU A 220 -17.24 5.46 9.06
CA LEU A 220 -17.02 4.45 8.04
C LEU A 220 -16.69 3.09 8.66
N PRO A 221 -17.40 2.01 8.25
CA PRO A 221 -17.00 0.65 8.61
C PRO A 221 -15.58 0.34 8.11
N LEU A 222 -14.64 0.13 9.04
CA LEU A 222 -13.25 -0.18 8.73
C LEU A 222 -12.99 -1.69 8.80
N ILE A 223 -12.46 -2.25 7.72
CA ILE A 223 -11.87 -3.59 7.69
C ILE A 223 -10.35 -3.46 7.74
N GLU A 224 -9.76 -3.83 8.87
CA GLU A 224 -8.31 -4.01 8.99
C GLU A 224 -7.95 -5.46 8.58
N ALA A 225 -7.41 -5.61 7.37
CA ALA A 225 -7.07 -6.89 6.77
C ALA A 225 -5.60 -7.24 7.01
N TYR A 226 -5.34 -8.47 7.43
CA TYR A 226 -4.00 -8.97 7.71
C TYR A 226 -3.58 -10.04 6.70
N PRO A 227 -2.30 -10.12 6.33
CA PRO A 227 -1.77 -11.24 5.58
C PRO A 227 -1.77 -12.51 6.43
N PRO A 228 -1.82 -13.70 5.82
CA PRO A 228 -1.77 -14.98 6.55
C PRO A 228 -0.47 -15.21 7.34
N HIS A 229 0.60 -14.49 6.98
CA HIS A 229 1.89 -14.51 7.65
C HIS A 229 2.41 -13.08 7.72
N SER A 230 3.08 -12.76 8.82
CA SER A 230 3.76 -11.49 9.03
C SER A 230 4.97 -11.32 8.12
N TYR A 231 5.40 -10.07 7.96
CA TYR A 231 6.63 -9.71 7.28
C TYR A 231 7.85 -10.34 7.96
N ASP A 232 7.89 -10.27 9.28
CA ASP A 232 8.90 -10.88 10.14
C ASP A 232 9.11 -12.38 9.85
N GLU A 233 8.03 -13.16 9.80
CA GLU A 233 8.10 -14.60 9.47
C GLU A 233 8.63 -14.84 8.05
N LEU A 234 8.26 -13.99 7.09
CA LEU A 234 8.74 -14.09 5.71
C LEU A 234 10.24 -13.82 5.62
N VAL A 235 10.76 -12.75 6.25
CA VAL A 235 12.18 -12.41 6.16
C VAL A 235 13.06 -13.37 6.99
N ARG A 236 12.55 -13.93 8.09
CA ARG A 236 13.25 -14.98 8.85
C ARG A 236 13.22 -16.36 8.18
N GLY A 237 12.47 -16.51 7.10
CA GLY A 237 12.33 -17.76 6.34
C GLY A 237 11.52 -18.84 7.06
N GLU A 238 10.57 -18.44 7.89
CA GLU A 238 9.74 -19.34 8.72
C GLU A 238 8.52 -19.86 7.96
N VAL A 239 8.09 -19.15 6.92
CA VAL A 239 6.96 -19.55 6.09
C VAL A 239 7.40 -20.58 5.07
N ILE A 240 7.06 -21.85 5.31
CA ILE A 240 7.40 -22.96 4.42
C ILE A 240 6.31 -23.15 3.35
N ALA A 241 6.72 -23.34 2.10
CA ALA A 241 5.79 -23.67 1.03
C ALA A 241 5.23 -25.08 1.24
N SER A 242 3.91 -25.17 1.36
CA SER A 242 3.23 -26.43 1.65
C SER A 242 2.93 -27.30 0.41
N LYS A 243 3.10 -26.75 -0.81
CA LYS A 243 2.75 -27.40 -2.08
C LYS A 243 3.60 -26.85 -3.23
N GLY A 244 3.74 -27.66 -4.28
CA GLY A 244 4.33 -27.26 -5.56
C GLY A 244 5.82 -27.57 -5.65
N LYS A 245 6.50 -27.02 -6.66
CA LYS A 245 7.92 -27.32 -6.93
C LYS A 245 8.91 -26.92 -5.83
N HIS A 246 8.46 -26.11 -4.87
CA HIS A 246 9.26 -25.61 -3.73
C HIS A 246 8.72 -26.15 -2.39
N GLU A 247 7.95 -27.24 -2.40
CA GLU A 247 7.40 -27.83 -1.18
C GLU A 247 8.52 -28.18 -0.18
N GLY A 248 8.36 -27.75 1.07
CA GLY A 248 9.37 -27.91 2.12
C GLY A 248 10.43 -26.81 2.17
N GLU A 249 10.46 -25.91 1.19
CA GLU A 249 11.38 -24.77 1.16
C GLU A 249 10.73 -23.49 1.73
N PRO A 250 11.50 -22.55 2.30
CA PRO A 250 10.99 -21.23 2.65
C PRO A 250 10.42 -20.50 1.42
N VAL A 251 9.22 -19.94 1.58
CA VAL A 251 8.57 -19.07 0.60
C VAL A 251 9.44 -17.85 0.26
N TRP A 252 10.13 -17.33 1.27
CA TRP A 252 11.01 -16.18 1.19
C TRP A 252 12.08 -16.29 2.28
N LYS A 253 13.21 -15.60 2.13
CA LYS A 253 14.29 -15.56 3.12
C LYS A 253 15.11 -14.28 2.94
N GLY A 254 15.26 -13.50 4.00
CA GLY A 254 15.99 -12.23 4.04
C GLY A 254 15.15 -11.00 3.65
N PHE A 255 15.73 -9.82 3.74
CA PHE A 255 15.10 -8.57 3.31
C PHE A 255 14.98 -8.53 1.78
N PRO A 256 13.85 -8.06 1.25
CA PRO A 256 13.65 -7.96 -0.19
C PRO A 256 14.45 -6.78 -0.76
N GLY A 257 15.06 -6.97 -1.94
CA GLY A 257 15.40 -5.87 -2.84
C GLY A 257 14.30 -5.65 -3.89
N PRO A 258 14.54 -4.81 -4.91
CA PRO A 258 13.57 -4.50 -5.96
C PRO A 258 12.98 -5.72 -6.65
N ALA A 259 13.78 -6.76 -6.85
CA ALA A 259 13.34 -8.02 -7.46
C ALA A 259 12.33 -8.79 -6.60
N GLY A 260 12.50 -8.73 -5.28
CA GLY A 260 11.67 -9.41 -4.29
C GLY A 260 10.37 -8.67 -3.98
N HIS A 261 10.22 -7.43 -4.42
CA HIS A 261 9.07 -6.60 -4.08
C HIS A 261 7.74 -7.23 -4.50
N GLN A 262 7.64 -7.79 -5.72
CA GLN A 262 6.40 -8.45 -6.17
C GLN A 262 5.99 -9.59 -5.24
N MET A 263 6.96 -10.35 -4.70
CA MET A 263 6.65 -11.40 -3.74
C MET A 263 6.08 -10.80 -2.45
N MET A 264 6.69 -9.75 -1.91
CA MET A 264 6.17 -9.07 -0.73
C MET A 264 4.78 -8.49 -0.97
N TYR A 265 4.55 -7.85 -2.12
CA TYR A 265 3.24 -7.35 -2.51
C TYR A 265 2.19 -8.46 -2.51
N THR A 266 2.47 -9.57 -3.19
CA THR A 266 1.53 -10.70 -3.25
C THR A 266 1.28 -11.30 -1.87
N ARG A 267 2.31 -11.42 -1.03
CA ARG A 267 2.21 -12.05 0.29
C ARG A 267 1.52 -11.18 1.32
N LEU A 268 1.85 -9.89 1.35
CA LEU A 268 1.41 -8.96 2.39
C LEU A 268 0.16 -8.18 2.00
N LYS A 269 -0.02 -7.87 0.72
CA LYS A 269 -1.16 -7.05 0.24
C LYS A 269 -2.22 -7.87 -0.46
N GLU A 270 -1.85 -8.53 -1.55
CA GLU A 270 -2.81 -9.19 -2.43
C GLU A 270 -3.59 -10.30 -1.72
N ARG A 271 -2.92 -11.10 -0.87
CA ARG A 271 -3.58 -12.15 -0.08
C ARG A 271 -4.55 -11.60 0.96
N ALA A 272 -4.20 -10.51 1.63
CA ALA A 272 -5.10 -9.86 2.58
C ALA A 272 -6.35 -9.35 1.86
N LEU A 273 -6.20 -8.73 0.68
CA LEU A 273 -7.33 -8.28 -0.15
C LEU A 273 -8.20 -9.43 -0.66
N ARG A 274 -7.61 -10.58 -0.98
CA ARG A 274 -8.39 -11.80 -1.30
C ARG A 274 -9.23 -12.26 -0.11
N THR A 275 -8.73 -12.15 1.12
CA THR A 275 -9.51 -12.43 2.33
C THR A 275 -10.69 -11.47 2.45
N VAL A 276 -10.49 -10.17 2.23
CA VAL A 276 -11.58 -9.18 2.22
C VAL A 276 -12.61 -9.51 1.15
N ARG A 277 -12.17 -9.80 -0.08
CA ARG A 277 -13.07 -10.23 -1.17
C ARG A 277 -13.92 -11.43 -0.78
N ASN A 278 -13.38 -12.38 -0.01
CA ASN A 278 -14.11 -13.57 0.41
C ASN A 278 -15.20 -13.29 1.45
N GLN A 279 -15.16 -12.13 2.13
CA GLN A 279 -16.23 -11.71 3.05
C GLN A 279 -17.50 -11.30 2.29
N PHE A 280 -17.36 -10.76 1.08
CA PHE A 280 -18.49 -10.23 0.30
C PHE A 280 -18.92 -11.16 -0.84
N VAL A 281 -17.99 -11.93 -1.40
CA VAL A 281 -18.24 -12.69 -2.63
C VAL A 281 -18.30 -14.19 -2.36
N SER A 282 -19.51 -14.68 -2.08
CA SER A 282 -19.79 -16.11 -1.89
C SER A 282 -19.77 -16.91 -3.20
N ASN A 283 -20.26 -16.30 -4.30
CA ASN A 283 -20.30 -16.92 -5.62
C ASN A 283 -19.50 -16.09 -6.66
N PRO A 284 -18.24 -16.45 -6.98
CA PRO A 284 -17.41 -15.71 -7.94
C PRO A 284 -18.01 -15.59 -9.34
N PHE A 285 -18.96 -16.46 -9.72
CA PHE A 285 -19.58 -16.40 -11.04
C PHE A 285 -20.72 -15.38 -11.13
N ARG A 286 -21.27 -14.95 -9.99
CA ARG A 286 -22.42 -14.04 -9.94
C ARG A 286 -22.14 -12.72 -9.23
N GLN A 287 -21.19 -12.71 -8.30
CA GLN A 287 -20.96 -11.59 -7.39
C GLN A 287 -19.61 -10.93 -7.65
N ARG A 288 -19.53 -9.62 -7.44
CA ARG A 288 -18.32 -8.80 -7.52
C ARG A 288 -18.16 -7.95 -6.27
N VAL A 289 -16.91 -7.67 -5.95
CA VAL A 289 -16.51 -6.56 -5.06
C VAL A 289 -15.78 -5.53 -5.91
N ILE A 290 -16.08 -4.25 -5.68
CA ILE A 290 -15.36 -3.14 -6.30
C ILE A 290 -14.34 -2.61 -5.29
N PHE A 291 -13.06 -2.59 -5.65
CA PHE A 291 -12.01 -1.91 -4.87
C PHE A 291 -11.68 -0.56 -5.52
N LEU A 292 -11.86 0.51 -4.76
CA LEU A 292 -11.45 1.86 -5.13
C LEU A 292 -10.01 2.10 -4.64
N ALA A 293 -9.09 2.40 -5.56
CA ALA A 293 -7.68 2.62 -5.24
C ALA A 293 -7.25 4.06 -5.51
N GLY A 294 -6.46 4.64 -4.59
CA GLY A 294 -5.93 6.00 -4.69
C GLY A 294 -4.73 6.12 -5.63
N MET A 295 -4.75 5.46 -6.78
CA MET A 295 -3.66 5.54 -7.77
C MET A 295 -3.84 6.78 -8.64
N ARG A 296 -2.75 7.51 -8.95
CA ARG A 296 -2.70 8.63 -9.90
C ARG A 296 -1.67 8.43 -11.01
N VAL A 297 -1.99 8.81 -12.25
CA VAL A 297 -1.08 8.72 -13.42
C VAL A 297 0.12 9.65 -13.29
N PHE A 298 -0.07 10.81 -12.66
CA PHE A 298 0.93 11.88 -12.54
C PHE A 298 1.92 11.64 -11.40
N GLU A 299 1.78 10.57 -10.61
CA GLU A 299 2.72 10.29 -9.52
C GLU A 299 4.03 9.66 -10.02
N SER A 300 3.99 8.88 -11.10
CA SER A 300 5.21 8.26 -11.64
C SER A 300 5.13 7.91 -13.12
N SER A 301 6.28 7.89 -13.80
CA SER A 301 6.39 7.48 -15.20
C SER A 301 5.90 6.05 -15.43
N ARG A 302 6.00 5.18 -14.42
CA ARG A 302 5.45 3.82 -14.48
C ARG A 302 3.92 3.81 -14.44
N ARG A 303 3.31 4.61 -13.57
CA ARG A 303 1.84 4.71 -13.48
C ARG A 303 1.24 5.33 -14.71
N TRP A 304 1.92 6.30 -15.33
CA TRP A 304 1.53 6.82 -16.64
C TRP A 304 1.28 5.73 -17.68
N ARG A 305 2.10 4.66 -17.70
CA ARG A 305 1.99 3.58 -18.70
C ARG A 305 0.95 2.51 -18.36
N ASN A 306 0.70 2.27 -17.07
CA ASN A 306 0.00 1.06 -16.61
C ASN A 306 -1.30 1.35 -15.84
N ALA A 307 -1.58 2.61 -15.49
CA ALA A 307 -2.80 2.96 -14.78
C ALA A 307 -3.97 3.07 -15.76
N ASN A 308 -5.01 2.27 -15.48
CA ASN A 308 -6.31 2.27 -16.12
C ASN A 308 -7.35 2.81 -15.13
N GLU A 309 -8.43 3.40 -15.63
CA GLU A 309 -9.54 3.85 -14.77
C GLU A 309 -10.21 2.66 -14.09
N ILE A 310 -10.52 1.64 -14.90
CA ILE A 310 -11.24 0.43 -14.48
C ILE A 310 -10.49 -0.80 -15.01
N ASP A 311 -10.37 -1.83 -14.17
CA ASP A 311 -9.83 -3.13 -14.57
C ASP A 311 -10.51 -4.25 -13.81
N ARG A 312 -10.44 -5.48 -14.33
CA ARG A 312 -11.20 -6.60 -13.79
C ARG A 312 -10.31 -7.83 -13.65
N GLU A 313 -10.35 -8.41 -12.46
CA GLU A 313 -9.61 -9.62 -12.13
C GLU A 313 -10.56 -10.62 -11.46
N GLY A 314 -11.13 -11.51 -12.28
CA GLY A 314 -12.06 -12.54 -11.82
C GLY A 314 -13.33 -11.94 -11.20
N SER A 315 -13.40 -11.92 -9.87
CA SER A 315 -14.55 -11.36 -9.13
C SER A 315 -14.25 -10.04 -8.42
N ILE A 316 -13.10 -9.46 -8.70
CA ILE A 316 -12.69 -8.14 -8.23
C ILE A 316 -12.77 -7.18 -9.42
N VAL A 317 -13.39 -6.04 -9.21
CA VAL A 317 -13.33 -4.88 -10.11
C VAL A 317 -12.50 -3.82 -9.41
N TRP A 318 -11.47 -3.34 -10.08
CA TRP A 318 -10.62 -2.27 -9.59
C TRP A 318 -11.06 -0.98 -10.28
N ALA A 319 -11.31 0.07 -9.50
CA ALA A 319 -11.55 1.41 -10.04
C ALA A 319 -10.57 2.39 -9.38
N SER A 320 -10.11 3.37 -10.14
CA SER A 320 -9.14 4.38 -9.67
C SER A 320 -9.76 5.78 -9.81
N PRO A 321 -10.62 6.21 -8.86
CA PRO A 321 -11.42 7.44 -9.03
C PRO A 321 -10.57 8.69 -9.25
N ILE A 322 -9.40 8.77 -8.62
CA ILE A 322 -8.51 9.92 -8.69
C ILE A 322 -7.37 9.75 -9.71
N VAL A 323 -7.48 8.79 -10.64
CA VAL A 323 -6.36 8.43 -11.54
C VAL A 323 -5.83 9.59 -12.36
N HIS A 324 -6.69 10.55 -12.71
CA HIS A 324 -6.34 11.74 -13.48
C HIS A 324 -6.11 12.99 -12.64
N TRP A 325 -6.08 12.88 -11.32
CA TRP A 325 -5.86 14.04 -10.45
C TRP A 325 -4.40 14.49 -10.48
N THR A 326 -4.18 15.79 -10.69
CA THR A 326 -2.87 16.44 -10.61
C THR A 326 -2.52 16.74 -9.15
N ASN A 327 -1.29 17.20 -8.88
CA ASN A 327 -0.94 17.69 -7.55
C ASN A 327 -1.73 18.95 -7.17
N ASP A 328 -2.10 19.78 -8.16
CA ASP A 328 -2.89 20.99 -7.92
C ASP A 328 -4.31 20.63 -7.47
N HIS A 329 -4.98 19.67 -8.13
CA HIS A 329 -6.29 19.17 -7.67
C HIS A 329 -6.22 18.62 -6.24
N MET A 330 -5.16 17.86 -5.93
CA MET A 330 -4.95 17.31 -4.60
C MET A 330 -4.79 18.41 -3.54
N CYS A 331 -3.99 19.44 -3.84
CA CYS A 331 -3.78 20.58 -2.94
C CYS A 331 -5.05 21.40 -2.75
N GLU A 332 -5.73 21.75 -3.85
CA GLU A 332 -6.95 22.56 -3.85
C GLU A 332 -8.08 21.85 -3.10
N TYR A 333 -8.34 20.58 -3.41
CA TYR A 333 -9.35 19.79 -2.74
C TYR A 333 -9.10 19.69 -1.23
N ARG A 334 -7.86 19.40 -0.83
CA ARG A 334 -7.52 19.29 0.61
C ARG A 334 -7.67 20.62 1.33
N ALA A 335 -7.34 21.74 0.68
CA ALA A 335 -7.51 23.07 1.24
C ALA A 335 -9.00 23.43 1.43
N LEU A 336 -9.84 23.12 0.44
CA LEU A 336 -11.28 23.40 0.49
C LEU A 336 -12.04 22.52 1.47
N HIS A 337 -11.67 21.24 1.56
CA HIS A 337 -12.43 20.24 2.32
C HIS A 337 -11.81 19.82 3.65
N GLN A 338 -10.68 20.43 4.05
CA GLN A 338 -10.00 20.14 5.32
C GLN A 338 -9.73 18.64 5.54
N VAL A 339 -9.31 17.94 4.46
CA VAL A 339 -9.07 16.50 4.49
C VAL A 339 -8.01 16.17 5.56
N PRO A 340 -8.26 15.17 6.43
CA PRO A 340 -7.29 14.76 7.46
C PRO A 340 -5.88 14.49 6.90
N ARG A 341 -4.86 14.81 7.70
CA ARG A 341 -3.46 14.60 7.36
C ARG A 341 -2.85 13.55 8.26
N ASN A 342 -2.16 12.58 7.65
CA ASN A 342 -1.35 11.64 8.38
C ASN A 342 0.03 12.26 8.60
N GLU A 343 0.39 12.52 9.86
CA GLU A 343 1.70 13.03 10.24
C GLU A 343 2.84 12.18 9.65
N VAL A 344 2.71 10.85 9.66
CA VAL A 344 3.69 9.96 9.05
C VAL A 344 3.89 10.27 7.57
N SER A 345 2.82 10.48 6.83
CA SER A 345 2.91 10.82 5.40
C SER A 345 3.50 12.20 5.15
N ASP A 346 3.32 13.13 6.08
CA ASP A 346 3.87 14.47 5.98
C ASP A 346 5.37 14.49 6.28
N LEU A 347 5.83 13.68 7.24
CA LEU A 347 7.21 13.64 7.70
C LEU A 347 8.14 12.82 6.81
N ILE A 348 7.70 11.62 6.37
CA ILE A 348 8.54 10.70 5.56
C ILE A 348 8.06 10.57 4.10
N HIS A 349 7.11 11.41 3.68
CA HIS A 349 6.63 11.50 2.30
C HIS A 349 6.10 10.19 1.68
N MET A 350 5.70 9.23 2.53
CA MET A 350 5.10 7.96 2.14
C MET A 350 4.07 7.54 3.20
N SER A 351 3.15 6.62 2.87
CA SER A 351 2.07 6.29 3.81
C SER A 351 2.52 5.70 5.14
N GLY A 352 3.77 5.19 5.24
CA GLY A 352 4.28 4.50 6.42
C GLY A 352 3.67 3.11 6.64
N GLU A 353 2.74 2.67 5.80
CA GLU A 353 2.09 1.35 5.92
C GLU A 353 3.02 0.21 5.52
N CYS A 354 3.77 0.36 4.42
CA CYS A 354 4.63 -0.69 3.89
C CYS A 354 6.10 -0.28 3.97
N LEU A 355 6.80 -0.77 4.99
CA LEU A 355 8.23 -0.61 5.18
C LEU A 355 8.99 -1.89 4.81
N CYS A 356 8.66 -2.50 3.68
CA CYS A 356 9.29 -3.77 3.28
C CYS A 356 10.77 -3.63 2.89
N GLY A 357 11.28 -2.42 2.69
CA GLY A 357 12.69 -2.13 2.35
C GLY A 357 13.07 -2.39 0.90
N ALA A 358 12.17 -2.94 0.07
CA ALA A 358 12.50 -3.34 -1.29
C ALA A 358 12.95 -2.19 -2.21
N PHE A 359 12.54 -0.96 -1.90
CA PHE A 359 12.87 0.25 -2.64
C PHE A 359 13.41 1.37 -1.75
N ALA A 360 13.88 1.02 -0.55
CA ALA A 360 14.37 2.03 0.36
C ALA A 360 15.61 2.72 -0.19
N LYS A 361 15.70 4.03 0.03
CA LYS A 361 16.86 4.83 -0.34
C LYS A 361 17.97 4.70 0.71
N PRO A 362 19.24 4.96 0.36
CA PRO A 362 20.30 5.13 1.35
C PRO A 362 19.87 6.18 2.40
N GLY A 363 20.00 5.85 3.69
CA GLY A 363 19.60 6.74 4.79
C GLY A 363 18.11 6.72 5.16
N GLU A 364 17.24 6.03 4.42
CA GLU A 364 15.79 6.02 4.70
C GLU A 364 15.46 5.41 6.08
N LEU A 365 16.22 4.41 6.53
CA LEU A 365 16.04 3.86 7.89
C LEU A 365 16.46 4.87 8.98
N ASP A 366 17.42 5.76 8.68
CA ASP A 366 17.84 6.81 9.60
C ASP A 366 16.82 7.94 9.66
N GLU A 367 16.19 8.28 8.52
CA GLU A 367 15.04 9.18 8.47
C GLU A 367 13.85 8.63 9.28
N ILE A 368 13.54 7.33 9.13
CA ILE A 368 12.54 6.65 9.97
C ILE A 368 12.96 6.68 11.44
N ALA A 369 14.25 6.49 11.76
CA ALA A 369 14.73 6.52 13.14
C ALA A 369 14.61 7.92 13.79
N PHE A 370 14.75 8.98 12.98
CA PHE A 370 14.62 10.35 13.44
C PHE A 370 13.19 10.66 13.89
N TRP A 371 12.18 10.24 13.12
CA TRP A 371 10.77 10.53 13.39
C TRP A 371 10.03 9.44 14.18
N PHE A 372 10.39 8.17 13.98
CA PHE A 372 9.69 6.98 14.48
C PHE A 372 10.70 5.94 15.04
N PRO A 373 11.43 6.29 16.11
CA PRO A 373 12.57 5.51 16.60
C PRO A 373 12.20 4.06 16.96
N GLU A 374 11.01 3.80 17.48
CA GLU A 374 10.55 2.45 17.83
C GLU A 374 10.39 1.57 16.59
N THR A 375 9.90 2.14 15.48
CA THR A 375 9.76 1.40 14.22
C THR A 375 11.13 1.08 13.63
N ALA A 376 12.05 2.04 13.64
CA ALA A 376 13.43 1.79 13.19
C ALA A 376 14.15 0.77 14.06
N GLN A 377 13.97 0.83 15.39
CA GLN A 377 14.55 -0.15 16.31
C GLN A 377 14.03 -1.55 16.03
N ARG A 378 12.72 -1.71 15.82
CA ARG A 378 12.14 -3.00 15.42
C ARG A 378 12.76 -3.54 14.13
N ILE A 379 13.01 -2.69 13.14
CA ILE A 379 13.66 -3.12 11.89
C ILE A 379 15.10 -3.59 12.17
N ARG A 380 15.88 -2.85 12.97
CA ARG A 380 17.26 -3.24 13.35
C ARG A 380 17.29 -4.55 14.13
N ASP A 381 16.37 -4.75 15.06
CA ASP A 381 16.23 -6.02 15.80
C ASP A 381 15.95 -7.19 14.83
N LEU A 382 15.15 -6.94 13.78
CA LEU A 382 14.88 -7.91 12.74
C LEU A 382 16.11 -8.19 11.86
N GLU A 383 16.93 -7.18 11.56
CA GLU A 383 18.24 -7.37 10.90
C GLU A 383 19.15 -8.30 11.70
N GLU A 384 19.24 -8.09 13.02
CA GLU A 384 20.02 -8.95 13.91
C GLU A 384 19.50 -10.39 13.93
N GLN A 385 18.18 -10.58 14.01
CA GLN A 385 17.56 -11.91 13.97
C GLN A 385 17.82 -12.63 12.64
N VAL A 386 17.71 -11.93 11.52
CA VAL A 386 17.96 -12.48 10.18
C VAL A 386 19.46 -12.80 10.00
N LYS A 387 20.35 -11.94 10.49
CA LYS A 387 21.80 -12.17 10.51
C LYS A 387 22.19 -13.37 11.36
N ALA A 388 21.63 -13.50 12.56
CA ALA A 388 21.88 -14.62 13.47
C ALA A 388 21.49 -15.99 12.87
N ARG A 389 20.56 -15.99 11.90
CA ARG A 389 20.15 -17.18 11.14
C ARG A 389 21.04 -17.48 9.92
N GLY A 390 22.14 -16.75 9.74
CA GLY A 390 23.06 -16.92 8.61
C GLY A 390 22.42 -16.59 7.26
N ILE A 391 21.46 -15.66 7.23
CA ILE A 391 20.79 -15.21 6.00
C ILE A 391 21.62 -14.10 5.36
N ALA A 392 22.03 -14.25 4.11
CA ALA A 392 22.90 -13.28 3.45
C ALA A 392 22.24 -11.90 3.27
N ALA A 393 20.99 -11.85 2.82
CA ALA A 393 20.20 -10.62 2.72
C ALA A 393 19.64 -10.22 4.09
N CYS A 394 20.53 -9.82 5.01
CA CYS A 394 20.21 -9.52 6.40
C CYS A 394 20.08 -8.03 6.74
N LYS A 395 20.30 -7.14 5.78
CA LYS A 395 20.16 -5.69 5.97
C LYS A 395 18.96 -5.17 5.22
N TRP A 396 18.13 -4.38 5.89
CA TRP A 396 16.97 -3.71 5.34
C TRP A 396 17.41 -2.59 4.40
N GLY A 397 16.70 -2.42 3.28
CA GLY A 397 17.02 -1.41 2.27
C GLY A 397 18.26 -1.70 1.42
N GLU A 398 19.10 -2.68 1.79
CA GLU A 398 20.26 -3.06 1.00
C GLU A 398 19.87 -4.06 -0.09
N ARG A 399 20.32 -3.80 -1.32
CA ARG A 399 20.06 -4.67 -2.46
C ARG A 399 20.82 -5.99 -2.30
N PRO A 400 20.13 -7.15 -2.30
CA PRO A 400 20.82 -8.43 -2.30
C PRO A 400 21.67 -8.59 -3.57
N PRO A 401 22.89 -9.16 -3.47
CA PRO A 401 23.76 -9.34 -4.62
C PRO A 401 23.04 -10.16 -5.72
N LYS A 402 23.20 -9.72 -6.97
CA LYS A 402 22.68 -10.37 -8.21
C LYS A 402 21.16 -10.28 -8.47
N GLN A 403 20.38 -9.48 -7.74
CA GLN A 403 18.96 -9.27 -8.05
C GLN A 403 18.75 -8.14 -9.08
N ARG A 404 18.12 -8.43 -10.23
CA ARG A 404 17.63 -7.40 -11.19
C ARG A 404 16.20 -6.97 -10.82
N ALA A 405 15.87 -5.69 -11.01
CA ALA A 405 14.53 -5.18 -10.69
C ALA A 405 13.41 -5.99 -11.38
N SER A 406 12.32 -6.27 -10.67
CA SER A 406 11.13 -6.94 -11.19
C SER A 406 9.95 -5.97 -11.33
N THR A 407 8.88 -6.40 -12.00
CA THR A 407 7.62 -5.65 -12.09
C THR A 407 7.01 -5.50 -10.71
N THR A 408 6.64 -4.27 -10.33
CA THR A 408 5.98 -3.95 -9.05
C THR A 408 4.49 -4.26 -9.09
N GLY A 409 3.90 -4.61 -7.95
CA GLY A 409 2.47 -4.93 -7.84
C GLY A 409 1.59 -3.69 -8.01
N ARG A 410 0.31 -3.90 -8.31
CA ARG A 410 -0.63 -2.83 -8.69
C ARG A 410 -0.66 -1.64 -7.72
N LEU A 411 -0.74 -1.89 -6.41
CA LEU A 411 -0.78 -0.79 -5.41
C LEU A 411 0.60 -0.22 -5.04
N CYS A 412 1.70 -0.79 -5.54
CA CYS A 412 3.06 -0.37 -5.22
C CYS A 412 3.83 0.10 -6.46
N THR A 413 3.11 0.54 -7.49
CA THR A 413 3.66 1.06 -8.75
C THR A 413 4.44 2.37 -8.58
N THR A 414 4.34 3.04 -7.43
CA THR A 414 5.16 4.20 -7.03
C THR A 414 6.51 3.86 -6.45
N CYS A 415 6.74 2.60 -6.11
CA CYS A 415 8.05 2.20 -5.65
C CYS A 415 9.00 2.19 -6.86
N GLU A 416 9.70 3.29 -7.04
CA GLU A 416 10.77 3.46 -8.01
C GLU A 416 12.10 3.37 -7.28
N TRP A 417 13.05 2.64 -7.86
CA TRP A 417 14.40 2.61 -7.35
C TRP A 417 15.11 3.86 -7.88
N ALA A 418 15.71 4.66 -7.00
CA ALA A 418 16.62 5.71 -7.42
C ALA A 418 17.90 5.03 -7.96
N GLU A 419 18.23 5.24 -9.23
CA GLU A 419 19.50 4.75 -9.76
C GLU A 419 20.66 5.44 -9.02
N GLU A 420 21.73 4.69 -8.76
CA GLU A 420 22.92 5.20 -8.10
C GLU A 420 23.49 6.37 -8.93
N GLY A 421 23.39 7.60 -8.42
CA GLY A 421 23.80 8.83 -9.11
C GLY A 421 22.66 9.76 -9.57
N THR A 422 21.39 9.35 -9.43
CA THR A 422 20.26 10.31 -9.43
C THR A 422 20.06 10.84 -8.02
N ASP A 423 20.36 12.13 -7.83
CA ASP A 423 20.20 12.98 -6.64
C ASP A 423 20.15 12.24 -5.28
N PRO A 424 21.23 12.23 -4.47
CA PRO A 424 21.35 11.41 -3.25
C PRO A 424 20.32 11.73 -2.15
N GLY A 425 19.38 12.65 -2.39
CA GLY A 425 18.56 13.23 -1.34
C GLY A 425 19.40 14.16 -0.47
N LEU A 426 18.72 15.01 0.30
CA LEU A 426 19.38 15.88 1.26
C LEU A 426 20.06 15.03 2.34
N SER A 427 21.29 15.36 2.72
CA SER A 427 21.95 14.76 3.90
C SER A 427 21.13 15.04 5.16
N ILE A 428 21.33 14.27 6.24
CA ILE A 428 20.64 14.51 7.53
C ILE A 428 20.88 15.95 8.01
N GLU A 429 22.08 16.49 7.85
CA GLU A 429 22.39 17.89 8.18
C GLU A 429 21.64 18.88 7.28
N GLU A 430 21.54 18.61 5.98
CA GLU A 430 20.79 19.44 5.03
C GLU A 430 19.27 19.37 5.28
N TRP A 431 18.79 18.21 5.71
CA TRP A 431 17.39 17.95 6.06
C TRP A 431 17.02 18.71 7.33
N ALA A 432 17.85 18.61 8.39
CA ALA A 432 17.68 19.35 9.64
C ALA A 432 17.81 20.88 9.47
N ALA A 433 18.64 21.33 8.51
CA ALA A 433 18.83 22.74 8.21
C ALA A 433 17.72 23.36 7.34
N ASN A 434 16.82 22.56 6.75
CA ASN A 434 15.80 23.06 5.84
C ASN A 434 14.61 23.71 6.60
N PRO A 435 14.43 25.05 6.54
CA PRO A 435 13.40 25.76 7.33
C PRO A 435 11.97 25.48 6.84
N SER A 436 11.81 24.98 5.61
CA SER A 436 10.48 24.62 5.06
C SER A 436 9.95 23.30 5.62
N ILE A 437 10.83 22.46 6.15
CA ILE A 437 10.53 21.15 6.74
C ILE A 437 10.37 21.28 8.26
N THR A 438 11.30 21.97 8.93
CA THR A 438 11.30 22.13 10.40
C THR A 438 10.18 23.03 10.94
N ARG A 439 9.62 23.96 10.16
CA ARG A 439 8.49 24.82 10.60
C ARG A 439 7.14 24.11 10.73
N LYS A 440 7.01 22.87 10.28
CA LYS A 440 5.76 22.10 10.40
C LYS A 440 5.71 21.14 11.59
N ALA A 441 6.82 20.99 12.32
CA ALA A 441 6.94 20.08 13.46
C ALA A 441 6.97 20.79 14.84
N ALA A 442 6.59 22.07 14.90
CA ALA A 442 6.56 22.88 16.12
C ALA A 442 5.16 23.41 16.42
#